data_AF-A0A3D1T991-F1
#
_entry.id   AF-A0A3D1T991-F1
#
_cell.length_a   1.000
_cell.length_b   1.000
_cell.length_c   1.000
_cell.angle_alpha   90.00
_cell.angle_beta   90.00
_cell.angle_gamma   90.00
#
_symmetry.space_group_name_H-M   'P 1'
#
loop_
_entity.id
_entity.type
_entity.pdbx_description
1 polymer ?
#
loop_
_entity_poly.entity_id
_entity_poly.type
_entity_poly.pdbx_seq_one_letter_code
_entity_poly.pdbx_strand_id
1 'polypeptide(L)' 'MSFPERGTYVARRSYGCDEIFEVIGLEGNSVLLKGITARLMADAPISDLVGISRRQVQNARLQLDHLALQHVAAAARRSE' A
#
# COMPACT_ATOMS: atom_id res chain seq x y z
N MET A 1 -11.86 21.76 9.06
CA MET A 1 -10.86 20.78 8.58
C MET A 1 -11.21 20.45 7.15
N SER A 2 -10.28 20.64 6.20
CA SER A 2 -10.46 20.20 4.82
C SER A 2 -10.17 18.70 4.72
N PHE A 3 -10.94 17.99 3.90
CA PHE A 3 -10.63 16.61 3.54
C PHE A 3 -9.47 16.60 2.54
N PRO A 4 -8.58 15.58 2.56
CA PRO A 4 -7.49 15.51 1.61
C PRO A 4 -8.04 15.27 0.19
N GLU A 5 -7.51 16.03 -0.77
CA GLU A 5 -7.91 15.91 -2.17
C GLU A 5 -7.34 14.62 -2.79
N ARG A 6 -8.01 14.13 -3.84
CA ARG A 6 -7.52 12.99 -4.61
C ARG A 6 -6.12 13.27 -5.17
N GLY A 7 -5.23 12.28 -5.08
CA GLY A 7 -3.81 12.38 -5.45
C GLY A 7 -2.90 12.85 -4.31
N THR A 8 -3.46 13.31 -3.19
CA THR A 8 -2.67 13.69 -2.00
C THR A 8 -2.03 12.44 -1.37
N TYR A 9 -0.75 12.54 -1.01
CA TYR A 9 -0.08 11.50 -0.24
C TYR A 9 -0.27 11.70 1.25
N VAL A 10 -0.68 10.64 1.94
CA VAL A 10 -0.97 10.65 3.37
C VAL A 10 -0.41 9.40 4.04
N ALA A 11 -0.24 9.45 5.36
CA ALA A 11 0.17 8.31 6.18
C ALA A 11 -0.78 8.15 7.37
N ARG A 12 -0.90 6.93 7.90
CA ARG A 12 -1.80 6.65 9.03
C ARG A 12 -1.06 6.81 10.36
N ARG A 13 -1.46 7.81 11.14
CA ARG A 13 -0.86 8.11 12.46
C ARG A 13 -0.93 6.93 13.43
N SER A 14 -2.07 6.21 13.47
CA SER A 14 -2.26 5.05 14.36
C SER A 14 -1.31 3.90 14.07
N TYR A 15 -0.59 3.96 12.96
CA TYR A 15 0.36 2.96 12.48
C TYR A 15 1.79 3.54 12.43
N GLY A 16 2.06 4.67 13.08
CA GLY A 16 3.40 5.27 13.12
C GLY A 16 3.85 5.92 11.82
N CYS A 17 2.94 6.15 10.86
CA CYS A 17 3.21 6.80 9.58
C CYS A 17 4.28 6.09 8.70
N ASP A 18 4.38 4.78 8.81
CA ASP A 18 5.40 3.98 8.11
C ASP A 18 4.96 3.46 6.72
N GLU A 19 3.66 3.50 6.45
CA GLU A 19 3.07 3.25 5.13
C GLU A 19 2.57 4.57 4.53
N ILE A 20 2.83 4.76 3.23
CA ILE A 20 2.38 5.91 2.45
C ILE A 20 1.25 5.46 1.55
N PHE A 21 0.19 6.28 1.52
CA PHE A 21 -1.00 6.08 0.71
C PHE A 21 -1.26 7.27 -0.19
N GLU A 22 -1.79 7.03 -1.37
CA GLU A 22 -2.42 8.04 -2.21
C GLU A 22 -3.93 8.07 -1.92
N VAL A 23 -4.50 9.25 -1.71
CA VAL A 23 -5.95 9.43 -1.63
C VAL A 23 -6.56 9.22 -2.99
N ILE A 24 -7.44 8.23 -3.13
CA ILE A 24 -8.12 7.93 -4.41
C ILE A 24 -9.57 8.36 -4.43
N GLY A 25 -10.17 8.68 -3.27
CA GLY A 25 -11.53 9.17 -3.18
C GLY A 25 -12.05 9.31 -1.74
N LEU A 26 -13.33 9.66 -1.63
CA LEU A 26 -14.08 9.76 -0.38
C LEU A 26 -15.33 8.88 -0.48
N GLU A 27 -15.65 8.19 0.60
CA GLU A 27 -16.87 7.39 0.74
C GLU A 27 -17.54 7.73 2.09
N GLY A 28 -18.59 8.55 2.04
CA GLY A 28 -19.23 9.09 3.24
C GLY A 28 -18.24 9.83 4.13
N ASN A 29 -17.98 9.31 5.32
CA ASN A 29 -17.04 9.88 6.29
C ASN A 29 -15.66 9.19 6.29
N SER A 30 -15.36 8.39 5.26
CA SER A 30 -14.11 7.65 5.12
C SER A 30 -13.32 8.07 3.88
N VAL A 31 -11.99 7.96 3.95
CA VAL A 31 -11.08 8.23 2.82
C VAL A 31 -10.65 6.91 2.21
N LEU A 32 -10.80 6.77 0.89
CA LEU A 32 -10.28 5.64 0.14
C LEU A 32 -8.79 5.86 -0.15
N LEU A 33 -7.97 4.89 0.25
CA LEU A 33 -6.52 4.96 0.20
C LEU A 33 -5.96 3.84 -0.69
N LYS A 34 -5.04 4.19 -1.58
CA LYS A 34 -4.22 3.23 -2.33
C LYS A 34 -2.82 3.23 -1.73
N GLY A 35 -2.40 2.09 -1.16
CA GLY A 35 -1.03 1.93 -0.66
C GLY A 35 -0.02 2.04 -1.80
N ILE A 36 1.03 2.85 -1.60
CA ILE A 36 2.13 2.99 -2.57
C ILE A 36 3.46 2.47 -2.01
N THR A 37 3.52 2.18 -0.71
CA THR A 37 4.60 1.45 -0.05
C THR A 37 4.02 0.26 0.73
N ALA A 38 4.88 -0.67 1.15
CA ALA A 38 4.51 -1.79 2.00
C ALA A 38 5.26 -1.70 3.33
N ARG A 39 4.57 -1.96 4.44
CA ARG A 39 5.19 -2.14 5.75
C ARG A 39 6.05 -3.39 5.77
N LEU A 40 7.34 -3.22 6.06
CA LEU A 40 8.30 -4.32 6.11
C LEU A 40 8.28 -5.07 7.44
N MET A 41 7.91 -4.39 8.53
CA MET A 41 7.91 -4.93 9.89
C MET A 41 6.72 -4.39 10.69
N ALA A 42 6.04 -5.28 11.42
CA ALA A 42 4.94 -4.94 12.31
C ALA A 42 4.91 -5.90 13.51
N ASP A 43 4.52 -5.38 14.66
CA ASP A 43 3.98 -6.16 15.78
C ASP A 43 2.47 -6.40 15.57
N ALA A 44 1.97 -7.51 16.10
CA ALA A 44 0.55 -7.84 16.03
C ALA A 44 0.13 -8.72 17.22
N PRO A 45 -1.12 -8.59 17.72
CA PRO A 45 -1.68 -9.52 18.69
C PRO A 45 -1.71 -10.95 18.13
N ILE A 46 -1.40 -11.96 18.94
CA ILE A 46 -1.41 -13.38 18.51
C ILE A 46 -2.79 -13.76 17.94
N SER A 47 -3.87 -13.24 18.52
CA SER A 47 -5.24 -13.51 18.08
C SER A 47 -5.59 -12.94 16.70
N ASP A 48 -4.79 -12.00 16.19
CA ASP A 48 -4.95 -11.39 14.86
C ASP A 48 -4.20 -12.16 13.76
N LEU A 49 -3.37 -13.15 14.15
CA LEU A 49 -2.54 -13.91 13.22
C LEU A 49 -3.32 -15.05 12.55
N VAL A 50 -3.29 -15.07 11.21
CA VAL A 50 -3.80 -16.17 10.40
C VAL A 50 -2.63 -16.87 9.71
N GLY A 51 -2.58 -18.20 9.79
CA GLY A 51 -1.57 -19.00 9.11
C GLY A 51 -1.73 -18.95 7.59
N ILE A 52 -0.62 -18.74 6.87
CA ILE A 52 -0.58 -18.71 5.41
C ILE A 52 0.31 -19.83 4.87
N SER A 53 -0.08 -20.44 3.74
CA SER A 53 0.68 -21.50 3.11
C SER A 53 1.91 -20.96 2.36
N ARG A 54 2.93 -21.83 2.17
CA ARG A 54 4.11 -21.48 1.36
C ARG A 54 3.75 -21.05 -0.07
N ARG A 55 2.69 -21.63 -0.65
CA ARG A 55 2.20 -21.24 -1.98
C ARG A 55 1.68 -19.80 -1.99
N GLN A 56 0.93 -19.40 -0.95
CA GLN A 56 0.47 -18.02 -0.81
C GLN A 56 1.65 -17.04 -0.67
N VAL A 57 2.69 -17.42 0.07
CA VAL A 57 3.93 -16.62 0.19
C VAL A 57 4.62 -16.46 -1.16
N GLN A 58 4.78 -17.56 -1.92
CA GLN A 58 5.39 -17.51 -3.26
C GLN A 58 4.59 -16.64 -4.22
N ASN A 59 3.25 -16.77 -4.22
CA ASN A 59 2.38 -15.94 -5.05
C ASN A 59 2.50 -14.45 -4.70
N ALA A 60 2.52 -14.10 -3.42
CA ALA A 60 2.69 -12.72 -2.97
C ALA A 60 4.05 -12.14 -3.43
N ARG A 61 5.12 -12.94 -3.39
CA ARG A 61 6.44 -12.52 -3.89
C ARG A 61 6.41 -12.23 -5.38
N LEU A 62 5.84 -13.13 -6.18
CA LEU A 62 5.70 -12.96 -7.62
C LEU A 62 4.87 -11.72 -7.98
N GLN A 63 3.81 -11.43 -7.22
CA GLN A 63 3.00 -10.23 -7.41
C GLN A 63 3.79 -8.95 -7.16
N LEU A 64 4.59 -8.90 -6.08
CA LEU A 64 5.45 -7.75 -5.79
C LEU A 64 6.51 -7.54 -6.88
N ASP A 65 7.16 -8.61 -7.32
CA ASP A 65 8.17 -8.55 -8.38
C ASP A 65 7.55 -8.05 -9.70
N HIS A 66 6.33 -8.50 -10.05
CA HIS A 66 5.63 -8.03 -11.23
C HIS A 66 5.26 -6.54 -11.14
N LEU A 67 4.80 -6.07 -9.98
CA LEU A 67 4.49 -4.67 -9.75
C LEU A 67 5.75 -3.78 -9.88
N ALA A 68 6.89 -4.24 -9.35
CA ALA A 68 8.17 -3.54 -9.50
C ALA A 68 8.56 -3.39 -10.97
N LEU A 69 8.42 -4.45 -11.77
CA LEU A 69 8.70 -4.42 -13.22
C LEU A 69 7.77 -3.45 -13.97
N GLN A 70 6.47 -3.44 -13.64
CA GLN A 70 5.51 -2.50 -14.23
C GLN A 70 5.88 -1.04 -13.93
N HIS A 71 6.33 -0.73 -12.71
CA HIS A 71 6.77 0.61 -12.34
C HIS A 71 8.04 1.05 -13.10
N VAL A 72 9.04 0.17 -13.23
CA VAL A 72 10.25 0.45 -14.03
C VAL A 72 9.87 0.77 -15.47
N ALA A 73 9.00 -0.05 -16.07
CA ALA A 73 8.53 0.17 -17.45
C ALA A 73 7.72 1.47 -17.60
N ALA A 74 6.89 1.82 -16.61
CA ALA A 74 6.13 3.07 -16.61
C ALA A 74 7.02 4.31 -16.43
N ALA A 75 8.10 4.21 -15.64
CA ALA A 75 9.07 5.28 -15.47
C ALA A 75 9.87 5.52 -16.76
N ALA A 76 10.31 4.46 -17.43
CA ALA A 76 11.00 4.56 -18.73
C ALA A 76 10.15 5.32 -19.77
N ARG A 77 8.86 4.98 -19.90
CA ARG A 77 7.92 5.65 -20.82
C ARG A 77 7.61 7.12 -20.53
N ARG A 78 7.89 7.61 -19.33
CA ARG A 78 7.70 9.03 -18.96
C ARG A 78 8.94 9.88 -19.23
N SER A 79 10.05 9.25 -19.61
CA SER A 79 11.35 9.88 -19.85
C SER A 79 11.63 10.10 -21.35
N GLU A 80 10.68 9.72 -22.19
CA GLU A 80 10.63 9.90 -23.66
C GLU A 80 9.63 11.01 -24.00
#